data_AF-A0A4P6HQJ2-F1
#
_entry.id   AF-A0A4P6HQJ2-F1
#
_cell.length_a   1.000
_cell.length_b   1.000
_cell.length_c   1.000
_cell.angle_alpha   90.00
_cell.angle_beta   90.00
_cell.angle_gamma   90.00
#
_symmetry.space_group_name_H-M   'P 1'
#
loop_
_entity.id
_entity.type
_entity.pdbx_description
1 polymer ?
#
loop_
_entity_poly.entity_id
_entity_poly.type
_entity_poly.pdbx_seq_one_letter_code
_entity_poly.pdbx_strand_id
1 'polypeptide(L)' 'MTRVDLLVIDDFGLKPLSLNQDEDFHDVVAERYEQHPTIITSNLDFEEWGVRRGGLGPEGRDLAWLPPPGL' A
#
# COMPACT_ATOMS: atom_id res chain seq x y z
N MET A 1 14.87 7.42 -1.15
CA MET A 1 14.95 6.23 -2.02
C MET A 1 14.08 6.33 -3.27
N THR A 2 13.29 7.40 -3.44
CA THR A 2 12.24 7.51 -4.46
C THR A 2 12.70 7.99 -5.85
N ARG A 3 14.01 8.22 -6.04
CA ARG A 3 14.61 8.66 -7.32
C ARG A 3 14.87 7.55 -8.34
N VAL A 4 14.48 6.31 -8.05
CA VAL A 4 14.64 5.20 -9.01
C VAL A 4 13.55 5.27 -10.08
N ASP A 5 13.93 5.02 -11.33
CA ASP A 5 13.01 5.06 -12.47
C ASP A 5 11.90 4.00 -12.35
N LEU A 6 12.18 2.87 -11.69
CA LEU A 6 11.22 1.82 -11.40
C LEU A 6 11.47 1.26 -10.00
N LEU A 7 10.39 1.13 -9.22
CA LEU A 7 10.38 0.44 -7.92
C LEU A 7 9.53 -0.81 -8.04
N VAL A 8 10.08 -1.95 -7.61
CA VAL A 8 9.36 -3.22 -7.53
C VAL A 8 9.27 -3.63 -6.06
N ILE A 9 8.05 -3.85 -5.58
CA ILE A 9 7.74 -4.37 -4.26
C ILE A 9 7.13 -5.76 -4.46
N ASP A 10 7.89 -6.78 -4.11
CA ASP A 10 7.48 -8.17 -4.32
C ASP A 10 6.84 -8.75 -3.05
N ASP A 11 5.87 -9.67 -3.22
CA ASP A 11 5.19 -10.40 -2.16
C ASP A 11 4.60 -9.51 -1.03
N PHE A 12 3.92 -8.42 -1.43
CA PHE A 12 3.29 -7.49 -0.49
C PHE A 12 2.21 -8.17 0.35
N GLY A 13 2.25 -7.92 1.66
CA GLY A 13 1.23 -8.43 2.60
C GLY A 13 1.47 -9.86 3.09
N LEU A 14 2.66 -10.44 2.97
CA LEU A 14 2.97 -11.74 3.60
C LEU A 14 2.81 -11.72 5.14
N LYS A 15 3.05 -10.58 5.77
CA LYS A 15 2.81 -10.33 7.20
C LYS A 15 2.13 -8.97 7.37
N PRO A 16 1.34 -8.78 8.43
CA PRO A 16 0.84 -7.45 8.73
C PRO A 16 2.00 -6.47 8.93
N LEU A 17 1.91 -5.31 8.29
CA LEU A 17 2.88 -4.23 8.50
C LEU A 17 2.70 -3.67 9.91
N SER A 18 3.79 -3.29 10.57
CA SER A 18 3.68 -2.43 11.76
C SER A 18 3.19 -1.04 11.34
N LEU A 19 2.71 -0.23 12.29
CA LEU A 19 2.26 1.14 12.02
C LEU A 19 3.33 1.96 11.31
N ASN A 20 4.57 1.95 11.81
CA ASN A 20 5.66 2.69 11.19
C ASN A 20 5.97 2.21 9.76
N GLN A 21 5.87 0.89 9.51
CA GLN A 21 6.09 0.34 8.17
C GLN A 21 4.98 0.74 7.20
N ASP A 22 3.76 0.88 7.72
CA ASP A 22 2.62 1.36 6.95
C ASP A 22 2.80 2.84 6.58
N GLU A 23 3.17 3.67 7.54
CA GLU A 23 3.50 5.08 7.34
C GLU A 23 4.64 5.25 6.33
N ASP A 24 5.75 4.52 6.49
CA ASP A 24 6.88 4.56 5.55
C ASP A 24 6.48 4.13 4.13
N PHE A 25 5.64 3.10 4.01
CA PHE A 25 5.13 2.65 2.72
C PHE A 25 4.25 3.72 2.06
N HIS A 26 3.42 4.40 2.85
CA HIS A 26 2.59 5.50 2.40
C HIS A 26 3.43 6.67 1.87
N ASP A 27 4.46 7.08 2.61
CA ASP A 27 5.34 8.16 2.20
C ASP A 27 6.04 7.84 0.87
N VAL A 28 6.55 6.61 0.72
CA VAL A 28 7.19 6.17 -0.53
C VAL A 28 6.21 6.17 -1.70
N VAL A 29 4.98 5.68 -1.51
CA VAL A 29 3.96 5.67 -2.56
C VAL A 29 3.54 7.09 -2.94
N ALA A 30 3.33 7.96 -1.95
CA ALA A 30 2.92 9.35 -2.16
C ALA A 30 3.99 10.15 -2.91
N GLU A 31 5.27 10.01 -2.54
CA GLU A 31 6.38 10.66 -3.24
C GLU A 31 6.54 10.19 -4.69
N ARG A 32 6.12 8.96 -5.01
CA ARG A 32 6.27 8.35 -6.35
C ARG A 32 5.04 8.53 -7.23
N TYR A 33 3.88 8.81 -6.64
CA TYR A 33 2.61 9.00 -7.36
C TYR A 33 2.77 10.09 -8.43
N GLU A 34 2.35 9.77 -9.67
CA GLU A 34 2.51 10.61 -10.86
C GLU A 34 3.96 10.99 -11.25
N GLN A 35 4.98 10.57 -10.49
CA GLN A 35 6.38 10.88 -10.78
C GLN A 35 7.11 9.69 -11.43
N HIS A 36 7.01 8.49 -10.85
CA HIS A 36 7.71 7.30 -11.32
C HIS A 36 6.87 6.02 -11.12
N PRO A 37 6.92 5.05 -12.06
CA PRO A 37 6.17 3.81 -11.95
C PRO A 37 6.59 2.96 -10.74
N THR A 38 5.60 2.30 -10.14
CA THR A 38 5.80 1.34 -9.05
C THR A 38 5.00 0.08 -9.36
N ILE A 39 5.66 -1.08 -9.34
CA ILE A 39 5.03 -2.38 -9.51
C ILE A 39 4.98 -3.05 -8.14
N ILE A 40 3.79 -3.53 -7.76
CA ILE A 40 3.58 -4.25 -6.52
C ILE A 40 2.98 -5.61 -6.87
N THR A 41 3.60 -6.70 -6.39
CA THR A 41 3.02 -8.05 -6.48
C THR A 41 2.45 -8.40 -5.11
N SER A 42 1.27 -9.03 -5.09
CA SER A 42 0.63 -9.50 -3.86
C SER A 42 -0.24 -10.70 -4.17
N ASN A 43 -0.32 -11.62 -3.21
CA ASN A 43 -1.28 -12.73 -3.23
C ASN A 43 -2.62 -12.35 -2.58
N LEU A 44 -2.80 -11.08 -2.20
CA LEU A 44 -4.00 -10.56 -1.57
C LEU A 44 -4.87 -9.81 -2.57
N ASP A 45 -6.18 -9.96 -2.41
CA ASP A 45 -7.14 -9.09 -3.08
C ASP A 45 -7.03 -7.66 -2.51
N PHE A 46 -7.35 -6.65 -3.32
CA PHE A 46 -7.19 -5.23 -2.93
C PHE A 46 -7.93 -4.87 -1.64
N GLU A 47 -9.09 -5.48 -1.38
CA GLU A 47 -9.86 -5.25 -0.16
C GLU A 47 -9.14 -5.71 1.11
N GLU A 48 -8.22 -6.66 0.99
CA GLU A 48 -7.44 -7.23 2.09
C GLU A 48 -6.18 -6.40 2.42
N TRP A 49 -5.74 -5.52 1.51
CA TRP A 49 -4.55 -4.69 1.72
C TRP A 49 -4.72 -3.75 2.93
N GLY A 50 -5.91 -3.18 3.12
CA GLY A 50 -6.22 -2.35 4.28
C GLY A 50 -6.31 -3.12 5.61
N VAL A 51 -6.54 -4.43 5.55
CA VAL A 51 -6.60 -5.30 6.75
C VAL A 51 -5.20 -5.72 7.19
N ARG A 52 -4.26 -5.85 6.24
CA ARG A 52 -2.87 -6.24 6.50
C ARG A 52 -1.92 -5.07 6.78
N ARG A 53 -2.29 -3.85 6.40
CA ARG A 53 -1.66 -2.63 6.91
C ARG A 53 -2.08 -2.48 8.39
N GLY A 54 -1.15 -2.62 9.33
CA GLY A 54 -1.44 -2.90 10.72
C GLY A 54 -2.40 -1.93 11.41
N GLY A 55 -3.67 -2.32 11.45
CA GLY A 55 -4.62 -1.95 12.49
C GLY A 55 -5.35 -0.63 12.32
N LEU A 56 -6.50 -0.66 11.63
CA LEU A 56 -7.67 0.11 12.04
C LEU A 56 -8.90 -0.81 11.95
N GLY A 57 -9.61 -0.95 13.06
CA GLY A 57 -10.93 -1.57 13.08
C GLY A 57 -11.91 -0.83 12.15
N PRO A 58 -13.12 -1.36 11.95
CA PRO A 58 -14.08 -0.86 10.95
C PRO A 58 -14.45 0.62 11.07
N GLU A 59 -14.13 1.28 12.19
CA GLU A 59 -14.48 2.68 12.47
C GLU A 59 -13.39 3.70 12.10
N GLY A 60 -12.21 3.25 11.66
CA GLY A 60 -11.09 4.13 11.30
C GLY A 60 -10.80 4.21 9.80
N ARG A 61 -11.59 3.54 8.95
CA ARG A 61 -11.37 3.59 7.49
C ARG A 61 -11.74 4.97 6.96
N ASP A 62 -10.74 5.77 6.64
CA ASP A 62 -10.91 6.78 5.60
C ASP A 62 -11.13 6.01 4.28
N LEU A 63 -12.40 5.80 3.94
CA LEU A 63 -12.87 5.02 2.78
C LEU A 63 -12.40 5.63 1.44
N ALA A 64 -11.74 6.80 1.47
CA ALA A 64 -11.18 7.49 0.32
C ALA A 64 -10.05 6.73 -0.40
N TRP A 65 -9.44 5.72 0.25
CA TRP A 65 -8.21 5.08 -0.24
C TRP A 65 -8.34 3.62 -0.66
N LEU A 66 -9.55 3.05 -0.67
CA LEU A 66 -9.77 1.78 -1.37
C LEU A 66 -9.82 2.08 -2.89
N PRO A 67 -9.12 1.32 -3.74
CA PRO A 67 -9.38 1.39 -5.17
C PRO A 67 -10.87 1.11 -5.40
N PRO A 68 -11.53 1.80 -6.35
CA PRO A 68 -12.95 1.58 -6.59
C PRO A 68 -13.18 0.11 -6.96
N PRO A 69 -14.23 -0.53 -6.43
CA PRO A 69 -14.49 -1.94 -6.71
C PRO A 69 -14.67 -2.15 -8.21
N GLY A 70 -13.95 -3.13 -8.77
CA GLY A 70 -14.04 -3.54 -10.17
C GLY A 70 -12.91 -3.09 -11.09
N LEU A 71 -11.75 -2.70 -10.56
CA LEU A 71 -10.49 -2.68 -11.30
C LEU A 71 -9.79 -4.04 -11.24
#